data_AF-A0A834VLJ2-F1
#
_entry.id   AF-A0A834VLJ2-F1
#
_cell.length_a   1.000
_cell.length_b   1.000
_cell.length_c   1.000
_cell.angle_alpha   90.00
_cell.angle_beta   90.00
_cell.angle_gamma   90.00
#
_symmetry.space_group_name_H-M   'P 1'
#
loop_
_entity.id
_entity.type
_entity.pdbx_description
1 polymer ?
#
loop_
_entity_poly.entity_id
_entity_poly.type
_entity_poly.pdbx_seq_one_letter_code
_entity_poly.pdbx_strand_id
1 'polypeptide(L)'
;MDLGRKDWKERAIARQAARIALRGPDIGPFDHLFYVRTATFPRGHRLNPERLRKMNIGEDLRPNEVHLIQQLMFQREDALAWEFQHMSQIHEDVQPPYKIRTIPHTAWQEKNFPLPKKLVPIVNAMVDVRAERGTFEHGDGQYRNKYFLVPKIERPVKPEDFRFINNAVRYNAVTLRDAYIPPSADEFSERFANRRTYALFDLFSGYDQIPLHTSSRDMTAFQTPNGLYRQCTLPMGATNSVAVFVRAVMKILHDHLPETAPFVDDIVVAGPRDDYGGEEAFDGVRRFVLEHALQMDKVLTDIARAEATVSGKKSWWGVPEWLL
;
A
#
# COMPACT_ATOMS: atom_id res chain seq x y z
N MET A 1 0.17 22.34 -2.96
CA MET A 1 0.73 20.98 -2.99
C MET A 1 0.87 20.64 -4.46
N ASP A 2 2.01 20.12 -4.89
CA ASP A 2 2.08 19.54 -6.23
C ASP A 2 1.27 18.24 -6.18
N LEU A 3 0.16 18.20 -6.91
CA LEU A 3 -0.80 17.08 -6.91
C LEU A 3 -0.46 16.05 -8.00
N GLY A 4 0.76 16.13 -8.55
CA GLY A 4 1.19 15.33 -9.69
C GLY A 4 0.48 15.73 -10.97
N ARG A 5 0.64 14.91 -12.00
CA ARG A 5 0.11 15.16 -13.34
C ARG A 5 -1.33 14.71 -13.49
N LYS A 6 -2.11 15.43 -14.30
CA LYS A 6 -3.48 15.03 -14.67
C LYS A 6 -3.46 13.86 -15.67
N ASP A 7 -2.51 13.88 -16.61
CA ASP A 7 -2.29 12.88 -17.66
C ASP A 7 -1.43 11.68 -17.19
N TRP A 8 -1.38 11.41 -15.88
CA TRP A 8 -0.49 10.39 -15.32
C TRP A 8 -0.83 8.99 -15.83
N LYS A 9 -2.13 8.71 -16.06
CA LYS A 9 -2.62 7.40 -16.46
C LYS A 9 -2.26 7.10 -17.91
N GLU A 10 -2.42 8.07 -18.81
CA GLU A 10 -2.01 7.97 -20.21
C GLU A 10 -0.51 7.71 -20.33
N ARG A 11 0.29 8.43 -19.54
CA ARG A 11 1.74 8.21 -19.45
C ARG A 11 2.09 6.82 -18.91
N ALA A 12 1.39 6.37 -17.86
CA ALA A 12 1.59 5.03 -17.31
C ALA A 12 1.26 3.93 -18.32
N ILE A 13 0.16 4.08 -19.07
CA ILE A 13 -0.23 3.16 -20.14
C ILE A 13 0.85 3.12 -21.24
N ALA A 14 1.37 4.28 -21.67
CA ALA A 14 2.45 4.33 -22.66
C ALA A 14 3.73 3.61 -22.17
N ARG A 15 4.11 3.79 -20.90
CA ARG A 15 5.24 3.05 -20.28
C ARG A 15 4.98 1.55 -20.23
N GLN A 16 3.76 1.13 -19.89
CA GLN A 16 3.38 -0.29 -19.83
C GLN A 16 3.39 -0.95 -21.20
N ALA A 17 2.87 -0.27 -22.24
CA ALA A 17 2.83 -0.80 -23.60
C ALA A 17 4.24 -1.17 -24.10
N ALA A 18 5.23 -0.31 -23.84
CA ALA A 18 6.63 -0.59 -24.17
C ALA A 18 7.19 -1.81 -23.42
N ARG A 19 6.82 -2.00 -22.15
CA ARG A 19 7.23 -3.16 -21.34
C ARG A 19 6.57 -4.47 -21.80
N ILE A 20 5.28 -4.43 -22.15
CA ILE A 20 4.51 -5.59 -22.62
C ILE A 20 5.04 -6.09 -23.97
N ALA A 21 5.41 -5.18 -24.88
CA ALA A 21 5.93 -5.54 -26.21
C ALA A 21 7.22 -6.38 -26.16
N LEU A 22 7.94 -6.37 -25.04
CA LEU A 22 9.18 -7.12 -24.84
C LEU A 22 8.97 -8.53 -24.26
N ARG A 23 7.73 -8.95 -24.01
CA ARG A 23 7.43 -10.24 -23.37
C ARG A 23 7.10 -11.34 -24.38
N GLY A 24 7.49 -12.57 -24.02
CA GLY A 24 6.95 -13.78 -24.63
C GLY A 24 5.53 -14.13 -24.13
N PRO A 25 4.86 -15.14 -24.70
CA PRO A 25 3.51 -15.52 -24.31
C PRO A 25 3.47 -16.08 -22.87
N ASP A 26 2.61 -15.51 -22.03
CA ASP A 26 2.36 -15.91 -20.62
C ASP A 26 0.84 -15.87 -20.36
N ILE A 27 0.11 -16.71 -21.09
CA ILE A 27 -1.37 -16.72 -21.16
C ILE A 27 -1.94 -17.70 -20.13
N GLY A 28 -2.81 -17.20 -19.25
CA GLY A 28 -3.61 -17.99 -18.31
C GLY A 28 -5.04 -18.30 -18.79
N PRO A 29 -5.74 -19.24 -18.12
CA PRO A 29 -7.04 -19.77 -18.55
C PRO A 29 -8.21 -18.76 -18.54
N PHE A 30 -8.06 -17.61 -17.87
CA PHE A 30 -9.07 -16.54 -17.83
C PHE A 30 -8.55 -15.18 -18.31
N ASP A 31 -7.37 -15.14 -18.93
CA ASP A 31 -6.75 -13.85 -19.30
C ASP A 31 -7.61 -13.05 -20.29
N HIS A 32 -8.46 -13.71 -21.08
CA HIS A 32 -9.41 -13.08 -21.98
C HIS A 32 -10.51 -12.27 -21.26
N LEU A 33 -10.73 -12.52 -19.96
CA LEU A 33 -11.68 -11.78 -19.13
C LEU A 33 -11.05 -10.54 -18.49
N PHE A 34 -9.73 -10.52 -18.31
CA PHE A 34 -9.02 -9.48 -17.57
C PHE A 34 -8.26 -8.52 -18.50
N TYR A 35 -7.88 -7.36 -17.98
CA TYR A 35 -6.94 -6.49 -18.67
C TYR A 35 -5.62 -7.23 -18.94
N VAL A 36 -4.88 -6.80 -19.96
CA VAL A 36 -3.57 -7.38 -20.28
C VAL A 36 -2.65 -7.37 -19.06
N ARG A 37 -1.92 -8.47 -18.85
CA ARG A 37 -0.93 -8.61 -17.78
C ARG A 37 0.21 -7.62 -17.99
N THR A 38 0.49 -6.78 -16.99
CA THR A 38 1.49 -5.70 -17.04
C THR A 38 2.79 -6.03 -16.32
N ALA A 39 2.83 -7.12 -15.56
CA ALA A 39 4.05 -7.58 -14.89
C ALA A 39 5.19 -7.74 -15.90
N THR A 40 6.44 -7.63 -15.45
CA THR A 40 7.62 -7.83 -16.31
C THR A 40 8.35 -9.15 -16.03
N PHE A 41 7.89 -9.91 -15.02
CA PHE A 41 8.44 -11.20 -14.59
C PHE A 41 7.45 -12.36 -14.79
N PRO A 42 7.92 -13.61 -15.01
CA PRO A 42 7.05 -14.74 -15.31
C PRO A 42 5.90 -14.95 -14.32
N ARG A 43 4.74 -15.45 -14.78
CA ARG A 43 3.63 -15.86 -13.89
C ARG A 43 4.11 -16.83 -12.81
N GLY A 44 3.64 -16.60 -11.59
CA GLY A 44 3.98 -17.37 -10.40
C GLY A 44 5.31 -17.00 -9.74
N HIS A 45 6.02 -15.99 -10.24
CA HIS A 45 7.27 -15.53 -9.63
C HIS A 45 7.04 -14.95 -8.23
N ARG A 46 5.99 -14.15 -8.03
CA ARG A 46 5.62 -13.60 -6.72
C ARG A 46 4.55 -14.45 -6.05
N LEU A 47 3.59 -14.98 -6.80
CA LEU A 47 2.52 -15.83 -6.27
C LEU A 47 2.86 -17.31 -6.44
N ASN A 48 3.47 -17.92 -5.42
CA ASN A 48 3.77 -19.36 -5.41
C ASN A 48 2.69 -20.15 -4.62
N PRO A 49 2.65 -21.49 -4.71
CA PRO A 49 1.64 -22.29 -4.03
C PRO A 49 1.59 -22.12 -2.51
N GLU A 50 2.73 -21.83 -1.86
CA GLU A 50 2.78 -21.57 -0.42
C GLU A 50 2.12 -20.23 -0.06
N ARG A 51 2.37 -19.19 -0.86
CA ARG A 51 1.78 -17.87 -0.72
C ARG A 51 0.28 -17.89 -1.00
N LEU A 52 -0.16 -18.64 -2.01
CA LEU A 52 -1.57 -18.84 -2.35
C LEU A 52 -2.37 -19.42 -1.17
N ARG A 53 -1.80 -20.36 -0.42
CA ARG A 53 -2.43 -20.95 0.79
C ARG A 53 -2.56 -19.98 1.97
N LYS A 54 -1.83 -18.86 1.95
CA LYS A 54 -1.84 -17.83 3.00
C LYS A 54 -2.79 -16.68 2.67
N MET A 55 -3.56 -16.78 1.57
CA MET A 55 -4.46 -15.71 1.14
C MET A 55 -5.80 -15.82 1.85
N ASN A 56 -6.38 -14.66 2.16
CA ASN A 56 -7.71 -14.58 2.77
C ASN A 56 -8.75 -14.49 1.65
N ILE A 57 -9.19 -15.64 1.15
CA ILE A 57 -10.25 -15.76 0.14
C ILE A 57 -11.55 -16.12 0.86
N GLY A 58 -12.67 -15.51 0.46
CA GLY A 58 -13.98 -15.72 1.08
C GLY A 58 -14.40 -17.20 1.10
N GLU A 59 -14.92 -17.64 2.23
CA GLU A 59 -15.32 -19.04 2.47
C GLU A 59 -16.58 -19.45 1.71
N ASP A 60 -17.45 -18.48 1.38
CA ASP A 60 -18.72 -18.69 0.67
C ASP A 60 -18.57 -18.81 -0.86
N LEU A 61 -17.33 -18.80 -1.35
CA LEU A 61 -17.02 -18.92 -2.77
C LEU A 61 -16.96 -20.38 -3.21
N ARG A 62 -17.53 -20.65 -4.39
CA ARG A 62 -17.49 -21.96 -5.03
C ARG A 62 -16.08 -22.28 -5.54
N PRO A 63 -15.72 -23.56 -5.77
CA PRO A 63 -14.38 -23.92 -6.24
C PRO A 63 -13.93 -23.18 -7.52
N ASN A 64 -14.81 -23.00 -8.49
CA ASN A 64 -14.49 -22.29 -9.74
C ASN A 64 -14.40 -20.76 -9.55
N GLU A 65 -15.10 -20.20 -8.57
CA GLU A 65 -14.99 -18.79 -8.18
C GLU A 65 -13.67 -18.51 -7.46
N VAL A 66 -13.28 -19.41 -6.55
CA VAL A 66 -11.94 -19.37 -5.94
C VAL A 66 -10.87 -19.45 -7.03
N HIS A 67 -11.03 -20.37 -7.99
CA HIS A 67 -10.09 -20.50 -9.11
C HIS A 67 -10.01 -19.21 -9.95
N LEU A 68 -11.15 -18.58 -10.27
CA LEU A 68 -11.19 -17.29 -10.97
C LEU A 68 -10.41 -16.20 -10.22
N ILE A 69 -10.65 -16.06 -8.91
CA ILE A 69 -9.95 -15.07 -8.07
C ILE A 69 -8.44 -15.36 -8.02
N GLN A 70 -8.04 -16.63 -7.92
CA GLN A 70 -6.63 -16.99 -7.97
C GLN A 70 -6.00 -16.60 -9.30
N GLN A 71 -6.69 -16.80 -10.43
CA GLN A 71 -6.19 -16.40 -11.74
C GLN A 71 -6.10 -14.88 -11.90
N LEU A 72 -7.03 -14.12 -11.32
CA LEU A 72 -6.91 -12.67 -11.21
C LEU A 72 -5.63 -12.26 -10.45
N MET A 73 -5.34 -12.92 -9.32
CA MET A 73 -4.13 -12.62 -8.55
C MET A 73 -2.86 -12.96 -9.35
N PHE A 74 -2.85 -14.10 -10.05
CA PHE A 74 -1.77 -14.43 -10.99
C PHE A 74 -1.65 -13.36 -12.06
N GLN A 75 -2.76 -12.84 -12.60
CA GLN A 75 -2.77 -11.78 -13.60
C GLN A 75 -2.16 -10.47 -13.09
N ARG A 76 -2.38 -10.15 -11.81
CA ARG A 76 -1.99 -8.88 -11.16
C ARG A 76 -0.84 -8.99 -10.16
N GLU A 77 0.05 -9.95 -10.32
CA GLU A 77 1.20 -10.14 -9.43
C GLU A 77 2.08 -8.89 -9.26
N ASP A 78 2.15 -8.01 -10.25
CA ASP A 78 2.89 -6.75 -10.18
C ASP A 78 2.31 -5.74 -9.19
N ALA A 79 0.99 -5.76 -8.99
CA ALA A 79 0.33 -5.03 -7.91
C ALA A 79 0.46 -5.72 -6.55
N LEU A 80 0.94 -6.98 -6.48
CA LEU A 80 1.04 -7.73 -5.23
C LEU A 80 2.45 -7.69 -4.64
N ALA A 81 2.54 -7.29 -3.37
CA ALA A 81 3.73 -7.40 -2.55
C ALA A 81 3.54 -8.45 -1.44
N TRP A 82 4.62 -9.21 -1.20
CA TRP A 82 4.67 -10.29 -0.21
C TRP A 82 5.78 -10.06 0.80
N GLU A 83 6.84 -9.43 0.31
CA GLU A 83 7.95 -8.93 1.06
C GLU A 83 8.32 -7.55 0.51
N PHE A 84 9.11 -6.82 1.27
CA PHE A 84 9.42 -5.43 0.96
C PHE A 84 10.18 -5.24 -0.35
N GLN A 85 10.90 -6.26 -0.84
CA GLN A 85 11.59 -6.21 -2.13
C GLN A 85 10.61 -6.13 -3.31
N HIS A 86 9.35 -6.54 -3.13
CA HIS A 86 8.31 -6.40 -4.15
C HIS A 86 7.68 -5.01 -4.16
N MET A 87 7.79 -4.28 -3.06
CA MET A 87 7.23 -2.94 -2.90
C MET A 87 8.03 -1.96 -3.76
N SER A 88 7.30 -1.14 -4.53
CA SER A 88 7.87 0.02 -5.21
C SER A 88 7.34 1.31 -4.58
N GLN A 89 7.87 2.44 -5.04
CA GLN A 89 7.33 3.75 -4.72
C GLN A 89 6.29 4.15 -5.76
N ILE A 90 5.24 4.84 -5.31
CA ILE A 90 4.25 5.46 -6.19
C ILE A 90 4.98 6.40 -7.14
N HIS A 91 4.72 6.23 -8.44
CA HIS A 91 5.38 6.99 -9.49
C HIS A 91 5.11 8.50 -9.32
N GLU A 92 6.12 9.33 -9.60
CA GLU A 92 6.06 10.78 -9.37
C GLU A 92 4.94 11.50 -10.16
N ASP A 93 4.59 10.99 -11.34
CA ASP A 93 3.43 11.48 -12.11
C ASP A 93 2.12 11.39 -11.30
N VAL A 94 1.98 10.40 -10.42
CA VAL A 94 0.82 10.26 -9.52
C VAL A 94 1.00 11.19 -8.33
N GLN A 95 2.08 10.99 -7.57
CA GLN A 95 2.38 11.76 -6.37
C GLN A 95 3.88 12.10 -6.35
N PRO A 96 4.25 13.36 -6.67
CA PRO A 96 5.63 13.81 -6.56
C PRO A 96 6.14 13.69 -5.11
N PRO A 97 7.47 13.63 -4.90
CA PRO A 97 8.05 13.55 -3.56
C PRO A 97 7.46 14.61 -2.62
N TYR A 98 6.90 14.16 -1.51
CA TYR A 98 6.17 15.02 -0.58
C TYR A 98 7.13 15.95 0.15
N LYS A 99 6.84 17.26 0.08
CA LYS A 99 7.57 18.28 0.83
C LYS A 99 6.80 18.66 2.09
N ILE A 100 7.40 18.45 3.25
CA ILE A 100 6.83 18.87 4.53
C ILE A 100 6.91 20.41 4.60
N ARG A 101 5.75 21.06 4.63
CA ARG A 101 5.66 22.52 4.74
C ARG A 101 5.66 22.91 6.21
N THR A 102 6.44 23.91 6.57
CA THR A 102 6.62 24.34 7.96
C THR A 102 6.47 25.84 8.12
N ILE A 103 6.14 26.27 9.33
CA ILE A 103 6.34 27.66 9.76
C ILE A 103 7.85 27.94 9.96
N PRO A 104 8.30 29.20 10.00
CA PRO A 104 9.66 29.52 10.41
C PRO A 104 9.99 28.90 11.78
N HIS A 105 11.12 28.20 11.88
CA HIS A 105 11.58 27.55 13.09
C HIS A 105 13.10 27.34 13.05
N THR A 106 13.67 26.96 14.19
CA THR A 106 15.06 26.56 14.32
C THR A 106 15.17 25.04 14.40
N ALA A 107 16.26 24.48 13.89
CA ALA A 107 16.55 23.06 14.06
C ALA A 107 16.65 22.67 15.55
N TRP A 108 16.39 21.41 15.86
CA TRP A 108 16.43 20.87 17.22
C TRP A 108 17.25 19.58 17.29
N GLN A 109 17.80 19.30 18.47
CA GLN A 109 18.59 18.11 18.71
C GLN A 109 18.18 17.42 20.01
N GLU A 110 17.28 16.44 19.91
CA GLU A 110 16.83 15.69 21.08
C GLU A 110 17.78 14.54 21.40
N LYS A 111 18.03 14.30 22.69
CA LYS A 111 18.70 13.08 23.15
C LYS A 111 17.70 11.93 23.13
N ASN A 112 18.09 10.80 22.53
CA ASN A 112 17.23 9.63 22.49
C ASN A 112 16.95 9.06 23.89
N PHE A 113 15.85 8.33 24.02
CA PHE A 113 15.60 7.54 25.23
C PHE A 113 16.75 6.52 25.44
N PRO A 114 17.09 6.17 26.70
CA PRO A 114 18.06 5.12 26.96
C PRO A 114 17.64 3.81 26.29
N LEU A 115 18.47 3.31 25.37
CA LEU A 115 18.19 2.06 24.65
C LEU A 115 18.75 0.88 25.46
N PRO A 116 17.91 -0.07 25.93
CA PRO A 116 18.39 -1.28 26.57
C PRO A 116 19.35 -2.05 25.65
N LYS A 117 20.47 -2.53 26.19
CA LYS A 117 21.50 -3.25 25.40
C LYS A 117 20.94 -4.40 24.56
N LYS A 118 19.92 -5.09 25.05
CA LYS A 118 19.23 -6.19 24.35
C LYS A 118 18.52 -5.75 23.05
N LEU A 119 18.12 -4.48 22.95
CA LEU A 119 17.44 -3.94 21.77
C LEU A 119 18.40 -3.34 20.74
N VAL A 120 19.68 -3.12 21.09
CA VAL A 120 20.67 -2.54 20.17
C VAL A 120 20.81 -3.35 18.87
N PRO A 121 21.01 -4.68 18.90
CA PRO A 121 21.10 -5.47 17.67
C PRO A 121 19.84 -5.40 16.81
N ILE A 122 18.68 -5.31 17.47
CA ILE A 122 17.37 -5.24 16.81
C ILE A 122 17.22 -3.90 16.08
N VAL A 123 17.52 -2.80 16.75
CA VAL A 123 17.48 -1.45 16.14
C VAL A 123 18.43 -1.39 14.94
N ASN A 124 19.66 -1.86 15.10
CA ASN A 124 20.65 -1.85 14.03
C ASN A 124 20.15 -2.65 12.82
N ALA A 125 19.71 -3.89 13.02
CA ALA A 125 19.16 -4.71 11.93
C ALA A 125 17.95 -4.06 11.24
N MET A 126 17.03 -3.43 12.01
CA MET A 126 15.89 -2.72 11.43
C MET A 126 16.31 -1.52 10.57
N VAL A 127 17.32 -0.78 11.01
CA VAL A 127 17.84 0.40 10.31
C VAL A 127 18.61 -0.01 9.07
N ASP A 128 19.46 -1.03 9.16
CA ASP A 128 20.25 -1.55 8.04
C ASP A 128 19.31 -2.05 6.93
N VAL A 129 18.28 -2.84 7.28
CA VAL A 129 17.24 -3.29 6.33
C VAL A 129 16.56 -2.09 5.67
N ARG A 130 16.18 -1.06 6.45
CA ARG A 130 15.51 0.14 5.90
C ARG A 130 16.44 0.97 5.01
N ALA A 131 17.73 1.01 5.31
CA ALA A 131 18.76 1.71 4.56
C ALA A 131 19.09 1.01 3.23
N GLU A 132 19.29 -0.32 3.25
CA GLU A 132 19.45 -1.14 2.04
C GLU A 132 18.29 -0.97 1.06
N ARG A 133 17.08 -0.74 1.61
CA ARG A 133 15.84 -0.55 0.85
C ARG A 133 15.59 0.91 0.44
N GLY A 134 16.48 1.83 0.79
CA GLY A 134 16.37 3.25 0.44
C GLY A 134 15.23 4.00 1.15
N THR A 135 14.62 3.42 2.18
CA THR A 135 13.59 4.10 2.99
C THR A 135 14.19 4.92 4.12
N PHE A 136 15.36 4.52 4.60
CA PHE A 136 16.26 5.35 5.41
C PHE A 136 17.55 5.62 4.62
N GLU A 137 18.25 6.67 4.97
CA GLU A 137 19.61 6.94 4.48
C GLU A 137 20.43 7.61 5.59
N HIS A 138 21.75 7.58 5.47
CA HIS A 138 22.61 8.35 6.37
C HIS A 138 22.30 9.84 6.26
N GLY A 139 22.29 10.51 7.41
CA GLY A 139 22.11 11.95 7.50
C GLY A 139 23.31 12.63 8.14
N ASP A 140 23.49 13.89 7.80
CA ASP A 140 24.46 14.84 8.35
C ASP A 140 23.81 16.18 8.75
N GLY A 141 22.48 16.20 8.77
CA GLY A 141 21.67 17.39 9.02
C GLY A 141 21.63 17.85 10.48
N GLN A 142 21.01 19.01 10.69
CA GLN A 142 20.98 19.71 11.97
C GLN A 142 19.92 19.20 12.96
N TYR A 143 19.01 18.34 12.49
CA TYR A 143 17.89 17.83 13.28
C TYR A 143 18.22 16.48 13.90
N ARG A 144 17.66 16.23 15.09
CA ARG A 144 17.68 14.89 15.70
C ARG A 144 16.42 14.69 16.54
N ASN A 145 15.61 13.71 16.16
CA ASN A 145 14.42 13.27 16.88
C ASN A 145 14.74 12.06 17.76
N LYS A 146 13.92 11.85 18.78
CA LYS A 146 13.90 10.59 19.54
C LYS A 146 13.26 9.49 18.68
N TYR A 147 13.55 8.24 18.98
CA TYR A 147 12.81 7.08 18.47
C TYR A 147 12.58 6.08 19.60
N PHE A 148 11.63 5.18 19.40
CA PHE A 148 11.36 4.07 20.30
C PHE A 148 10.82 2.87 19.54
N LEU A 149 10.87 1.70 20.18
CA LEU A 149 10.33 0.46 19.64
C LEU A 149 8.99 0.13 20.30
N VAL A 150 8.01 -0.27 19.49
CA VAL A 150 6.70 -0.74 19.96
C VAL A 150 6.49 -2.19 19.53
N PRO A 151 6.16 -3.13 20.42
CA PRO A 151 5.85 -4.50 20.02
C PRO A 151 4.56 -4.56 19.19
N LYS A 152 4.54 -5.38 18.13
CA LYS A 152 3.39 -5.59 17.23
C LYS A 152 2.33 -6.51 17.82
N ILE A 153 2.74 -7.43 18.68
CA ILE A 153 1.89 -8.41 19.35
C ILE A 153 2.12 -8.37 20.86
N GLU A 154 1.16 -8.90 21.61
CA GLU A 154 1.36 -9.16 23.03
C GLU A 154 2.42 -10.25 23.24
N ARG A 155 3.01 -10.27 24.43
CA ARG A 155 4.21 -11.08 24.72
C ARG A 155 3.95 -12.58 24.59
N PRO A 156 4.95 -13.38 24.18
CA PRO A 156 6.37 -13.03 23.99
C PRO A 156 6.69 -12.44 22.60
N VAL A 157 7.43 -11.34 22.57
CA VAL A 157 7.78 -10.56 21.37
C VAL A 157 9.17 -10.98 20.89
N LYS A 158 9.31 -11.37 19.62
CA LYS A 158 10.62 -11.60 18.99
C LYS A 158 11.17 -10.30 18.38
N PRO A 159 12.48 -10.21 18.07
CA PRO A 159 13.04 -9.03 17.40
C PRO A 159 12.28 -8.54 16.16
N GLU A 160 11.79 -9.46 15.34
CA GLU A 160 11.00 -9.19 14.13
C GLU A 160 9.60 -8.61 14.41
N ASP A 161 9.14 -8.70 15.66
CA ASP A 161 7.84 -8.25 16.11
C ASP A 161 7.87 -6.80 16.63
N PHE A 162 8.95 -6.05 16.45
CA PHE A 162 8.99 -4.62 16.81
C PHE A 162 8.64 -3.71 15.62
N ARG A 163 8.01 -2.57 15.94
CA ARG A 163 7.87 -1.39 15.07
C ARG A 163 8.86 -0.33 15.51
N PHE A 164 9.60 0.22 14.55
CA PHE A 164 10.47 1.37 14.78
C PHE A 164 9.65 2.64 14.61
N ILE A 165 9.52 3.44 15.67
CA ILE A 165 8.76 4.68 15.67
C ILE A 165 9.72 5.86 15.81
N ASN A 166 9.83 6.67 14.76
CA ASN A 166 10.47 7.97 14.82
C ASN A 166 9.51 8.97 15.47
N ASN A 167 9.93 9.62 16.56
CA ASN A 167 9.04 10.49 17.32
C ASN A 167 8.77 11.79 16.56
N ALA A 168 7.53 11.93 16.11
CA ALA A 168 7.09 13.02 15.25
C ALA A 168 6.80 14.36 15.96
N VAL A 169 6.80 14.38 17.29
CA VAL A 169 6.31 15.53 18.08
C VAL A 169 6.95 16.85 17.67
N ARG A 170 8.27 16.88 17.47
CA ARG A 170 8.99 18.12 17.15
C ARG A 170 8.65 18.68 15.78
N TYR A 171 8.72 17.86 14.74
CA TYR A 171 8.41 18.34 13.40
C TYR A 171 6.91 18.55 13.19
N ASN A 172 6.04 17.81 13.88
CA ASN A 172 4.61 18.05 13.87
C ASN A 172 4.25 19.43 14.44
N ALA A 173 4.98 19.91 15.47
CA ALA A 173 4.74 21.21 16.07
C ALA A 173 5.01 22.39 15.11
N VAL A 174 5.91 22.21 14.15
CA VAL A 174 6.26 23.25 13.16
C VAL A 174 5.67 22.99 11.78
N THR A 175 4.99 21.85 11.57
CA THR A 175 4.36 21.49 10.30
C THR A 175 3.07 22.29 10.11
N LEU A 176 2.91 22.88 8.92
CA LEU A 176 1.65 23.48 8.50
C LEU A 176 0.61 22.37 8.33
N ARG A 177 -0.40 22.37 9.19
CA ARG A 177 -1.43 21.33 9.24
C ARG A 177 -2.26 21.34 7.97
N ASP A 178 -2.50 20.15 7.45
CA ASP A 178 -3.46 19.95 6.37
C ASP A 178 -4.89 20.10 6.90
N ALA A 179 -5.78 20.64 6.06
CA ALA A 179 -7.20 20.79 6.40
C ALA A 179 -8.04 19.57 5.99
N TYR A 180 -7.42 18.58 5.33
CA TYR A 180 -8.09 17.34 4.95
C TYR A 180 -8.53 16.55 6.19
N ILE A 181 -9.81 16.19 6.22
CA ILE A 181 -10.42 15.35 7.24
C ILE A 181 -10.69 13.99 6.59
N PRO A 182 -10.12 12.89 7.10
CA PRO A 182 -10.50 11.55 6.65
C PRO A 182 -12.01 11.31 6.84
N PRO A 183 -12.67 10.52 5.98
CA PRO A 183 -14.07 10.17 6.18
C PRO A 183 -14.26 9.49 7.54
N SER A 184 -15.43 9.68 8.16
CA SER A 184 -15.76 8.94 9.37
C SER A 184 -15.94 7.45 9.03
N ALA A 185 -15.67 6.56 9.99
CA ALA A 185 -15.84 5.13 9.78
C ALA A 185 -17.30 4.77 9.44
N ASP A 186 -18.26 5.45 10.08
CA ASP A 186 -19.69 5.25 9.87
C ASP A 186 -20.10 5.70 8.46
N GLU A 187 -19.74 6.92 8.03
CA GLU A 187 -20.02 7.41 6.68
C GLU A 187 -19.37 6.52 5.60
N PHE A 188 -18.16 6.04 5.88
CA PHE A 188 -17.44 5.15 4.99
C PHE A 188 -18.14 3.80 4.87
N SER A 189 -18.56 3.20 5.99
CA SER A 189 -19.26 1.91 6.01
C SER A 189 -20.64 1.99 5.35
N GLU A 190 -21.41 3.04 5.64
CA GLU A 190 -22.74 3.26 5.04
C GLU A 190 -22.70 3.32 3.51
N ARG A 191 -21.66 3.92 2.93
CA ARG A 191 -21.45 3.98 1.49
C ARG A 191 -21.34 2.57 0.86
N PHE A 192 -20.82 1.63 1.62
CA PHE A 192 -20.58 0.26 1.21
C PHE A 192 -21.63 -0.73 1.72
N ALA A 193 -22.68 -0.30 2.41
CA ALA A 193 -23.76 -1.19 2.84
C ALA A 193 -24.48 -1.86 1.66
N ASN A 194 -25.11 -3.02 1.88
CA ASN A 194 -25.92 -3.77 0.92
C ASN A 194 -25.14 -4.16 -0.36
N ARG A 195 -23.92 -4.69 -0.24
CA ARG A 195 -23.21 -5.35 -1.35
C ARG A 195 -23.09 -6.84 -1.06
N ARG A 196 -23.07 -7.65 -2.10
CA ARG A 196 -23.01 -9.11 -1.96
C ARG A 196 -21.62 -9.64 -1.65
N THR A 197 -20.59 -8.87 -1.99
CA THR A 197 -19.21 -9.27 -1.81
C THR A 197 -18.29 -8.06 -1.80
N TYR A 198 -17.13 -8.20 -1.16
CA TYR A 198 -16.14 -7.16 -1.00
C TYR A 198 -14.74 -7.71 -1.19
N ALA A 199 -13.82 -6.81 -1.50
CA ALA A 199 -12.40 -7.04 -1.31
C ALA A 199 -11.82 -5.89 -0.52
N LEU A 200 -10.86 -6.22 0.35
CA LEU A 200 -10.13 -5.27 1.17
C LEU A 200 -8.67 -5.39 0.79
N PHE A 201 -8.13 -4.38 0.10
CA PHE A 201 -6.73 -4.36 -0.27
C PHE A 201 -5.93 -3.48 0.70
N ASP A 202 -5.07 -4.10 1.50
CA ASP A 202 -4.11 -3.42 2.39
C ASP A 202 -2.93 -2.94 1.54
N LEU A 203 -2.65 -1.64 1.49
CA LEU A 203 -1.47 -1.14 0.77
C LEU A 203 -0.19 -1.56 1.52
N PHE A 204 0.72 -2.26 0.82
CA PHE A 204 1.89 -2.85 1.46
C PHE A 204 2.85 -1.76 1.95
N SER A 205 2.97 -1.58 3.27
CA SER A 205 3.77 -0.49 3.86
C SER A 205 3.45 0.87 3.21
N GLY A 206 2.16 1.19 3.02
CA GLY A 206 1.69 2.29 2.18
C GLY A 206 2.46 3.62 2.29
N TYR A 207 2.78 4.08 3.51
CA TYR A 207 3.57 5.31 3.71
C TYR A 207 4.97 5.23 3.10
N ASP A 208 5.61 4.06 3.13
CA ASP A 208 6.92 3.84 2.51
C ASP A 208 6.87 3.88 0.98
N GLN A 209 5.69 3.84 0.36
CA GLN A 209 5.53 4.00 -1.09
C GLN A 209 5.51 5.48 -1.52
N ILE A 210 5.38 6.44 -0.59
CA ILE A 210 5.41 7.87 -0.92
C ILE A 210 6.79 8.45 -0.58
N PRO A 211 7.59 8.86 -1.59
CA PRO A 211 8.88 9.49 -1.33
C PRO A 211 8.75 10.83 -0.62
N LEU A 212 9.69 11.16 0.25
CA LEU A 212 9.90 12.51 0.76
C LEU A 212 10.84 13.29 -0.16
N HIS A 213 10.48 14.54 -0.40
CA HIS A 213 11.36 15.51 -1.03
C HIS A 213 12.64 15.66 -0.20
N THR A 214 13.80 15.67 -0.85
CA THR A 214 15.13 15.70 -0.21
C THR A 214 15.25 16.80 0.84
N SER A 215 14.73 17.99 0.54
CA SER A 215 14.72 19.14 1.46
C SER A 215 13.93 18.93 2.76
N SER A 216 13.11 17.88 2.87
CA SER A 216 12.31 17.58 4.07
C SER A 216 12.88 16.43 4.89
N ARG A 217 13.83 15.66 4.32
CA ARG A 217 14.33 14.44 4.94
C ARG A 217 15.07 14.71 6.24
N ASP A 218 15.90 15.76 6.28
CA ASP A 218 16.70 16.09 7.46
C ASP A 218 15.84 16.29 8.71
N MET A 219 14.68 16.92 8.58
CA MET A 219 13.78 17.16 9.71
C MET A 219 13.26 15.87 10.36
N THR A 220 13.32 14.74 9.65
CA THR A 220 12.96 13.41 10.14
C THR A 220 14.15 12.65 10.75
N ALA A 221 15.33 13.25 10.85
CA ALA A 221 16.53 12.53 11.28
C ALA A 221 16.45 12.01 12.73
N PHE A 222 17.09 10.87 12.99
CA PHE A 222 17.20 10.22 14.29
C PHE A 222 18.57 9.55 14.43
N GLN A 223 19.11 9.50 15.65
CA GLN A 223 20.45 8.95 15.91
C GLN A 223 20.37 7.55 16.49
N THR A 224 20.97 6.57 15.84
CA THR A 224 21.13 5.20 16.33
C THR A 224 22.58 4.96 16.77
N PRO A 225 22.88 3.80 17.40
CA PRO A 225 24.27 3.40 17.67
C PRO A 225 25.14 3.34 16.40
N ASN A 226 24.54 3.08 15.24
CA ASN A 226 25.23 3.00 13.95
C ASN A 226 25.40 4.35 13.24
N GLY A 227 24.87 5.45 13.79
CA GLY A 227 25.00 6.79 13.18
C GLY A 227 23.69 7.56 13.11
N LEU A 228 23.76 8.74 12.49
CA LEU A 228 22.61 9.57 12.19
C LEU A 228 21.96 9.09 10.89
N TYR A 229 20.66 8.83 10.94
CA TYR A 229 19.85 8.43 9.79
C TYR A 229 18.68 9.38 9.61
N ARG A 230 18.13 9.45 8.40
CA ARG A 230 16.92 10.21 8.07
C ARG A 230 15.97 9.38 7.19
N GLN A 231 14.68 9.71 7.21
CA GLN A 231 13.68 9.01 6.41
C GLN A 231 13.65 9.59 4.98
N CYS A 232 13.54 8.69 4.00
CA CYS A 232 13.39 9.01 2.59
C CYS A 232 11.95 8.92 2.11
N THR A 233 11.05 8.39 2.94
CA THR A 233 9.64 8.11 2.66
C THR A 233 8.75 8.72 3.75
N LEU A 234 7.46 8.84 3.46
CA LEU A 234 6.48 9.50 4.31
C LEU A 234 6.48 8.90 5.74
N PRO A 235 6.65 9.70 6.82
CA PRO A 235 6.79 9.15 8.15
C PRO A 235 5.44 8.68 8.72
N MET A 236 5.43 7.52 9.37
CA MET A 236 4.32 7.16 10.26
C MET A 236 4.27 8.13 11.45
N GLY A 237 3.07 8.61 11.81
CA GLY A 237 2.87 9.54 12.92
C GLY A 237 3.10 11.02 12.60
N ALA A 238 3.48 11.38 11.37
CA ALA A 238 3.53 12.78 10.97
C ALA A 238 2.12 13.34 10.73
N THR A 239 1.91 14.61 11.10
CA THR A 239 0.57 15.26 11.12
C THR A 239 -0.19 15.13 9.80
N ASN A 240 0.50 15.23 8.66
CA ASN A 240 -0.14 15.25 7.35
C ASN A 240 -0.03 13.92 6.58
N SER A 241 0.58 12.87 7.16
CA SER A 241 0.87 11.64 6.41
C SER A 241 -0.39 10.97 5.88
N VAL A 242 -1.43 10.83 6.70
CA VAL A 242 -2.72 10.25 6.29
C VAL A 242 -3.34 11.05 5.15
N ALA A 243 -3.37 12.38 5.27
CA ALA A 243 -3.95 13.25 4.25
C ALA A 243 -3.22 13.17 2.90
N VAL A 244 -1.88 13.12 2.92
CA VAL A 244 -1.07 12.94 1.71
C VAL A 244 -1.32 11.58 1.09
N PHE A 245 -1.31 10.53 1.91
CA PHE A 245 -1.51 9.16 1.47
C PHE A 245 -2.89 8.96 0.84
N VAL A 246 -3.96 9.34 1.54
CA VAL A 246 -5.33 9.17 1.06
C VAL A 246 -5.56 9.95 -0.24
N ARG A 247 -5.00 11.16 -0.41
CA ARG A 247 -5.11 11.90 -1.68
C ARG A 247 -4.39 11.21 -2.84
N ALA A 248 -3.21 10.64 -2.60
CA ALA A 248 -2.50 9.88 -3.61
C ALA A 248 -3.32 8.64 -4.05
N VAL A 249 -3.86 7.89 -3.08
CA VAL A 249 -4.67 6.71 -3.35
C VAL A 249 -6.01 7.08 -4.02
N MET A 250 -6.69 8.13 -3.56
CA MET A 250 -7.91 8.65 -4.21
C MET A 250 -7.67 9.05 -5.67
N LYS A 251 -6.49 9.61 -5.98
CA LYS A 251 -6.12 9.95 -7.37
C LYS A 251 -5.95 8.70 -8.24
N ILE A 252 -5.36 7.63 -7.69
CA ILE A 252 -5.23 6.33 -8.38
C ILE A 252 -6.62 5.73 -8.64
N LEU A 253 -7.51 5.83 -7.65
CA LEU A 253 -8.81 5.17 -7.64
C LEU A 253 -9.95 6.00 -8.25
N HIS A 254 -9.67 7.20 -8.76
CA HIS A 254 -10.67 8.18 -9.15
C HIS A 254 -11.77 7.60 -10.08
N ASP A 255 -11.37 6.79 -11.07
CA ASP A 255 -12.28 6.24 -12.07
C ASP A 255 -13.11 5.04 -11.57
N HIS A 256 -12.83 4.58 -10.35
CA HIS A 256 -13.51 3.45 -9.69
C HIS A 256 -14.45 3.92 -8.58
N LEU A 257 -14.58 5.23 -8.39
CA LEU A 257 -15.57 5.82 -7.48
C LEU A 257 -16.98 5.74 -8.13
N PRO A 258 -18.06 5.46 -7.37
CA PRO A 258 -18.08 5.28 -5.93
C PRO A 258 -17.86 3.84 -5.43
N GLU A 259 -17.76 2.84 -6.30
CA GLU A 259 -17.67 1.40 -5.98
C GLU A 259 -16.38 0.99 -5.27
N THR A 260 -15.38 1.85 -5.27
CA THR A 260 -14.10 1.66 -4.58
C THR A 260 -13.77 2.90 -3.78
N ALA A 261 -13.16 2.76 -2.59
CA ALA A 261 -12.63 3.90 -1.86
C ALA A 261 -11.53 3.49 -0.87
N PRO A 262 -10.55 4.36 -0.59
CA PRO A 262 -9.61 4.16 0.49
C PRO A 262 -10.19 4.59 1.84
N PHE A 263 -9.90 3.80 2.87
CA PHE A 263 -10.06 4.17 4.26
C PHE A 263 -8.70 4.07 4.96
N VAL A 264 -8.03 5.21 5.10
CA VAL A 264 -6.67 5.30 5.62
C VAL A 264 -5.73 4.37 4.85
N ASP A 265 -5.40 3.18 5.38
CA ASP A 265 -4.42 2.24 4.83
C ASP A 265 -5.05 1.14 3.95
N ASP A 266 -6.38 0.97 3.99
CA ASP A 266 -7.13 -0.06 3.27
C ASP A 266 -7.89 0.51 2.08
N ILE A 267 -8.03 -0.29 1.01
CA ILE A 267 -8.88 0.03 -0.14
C ILE A 267 -10.03 -0.98 -0.18
N VAL A 268 -11.26 -0.49 -0.08
CA VAL A 268 -12.46 -1.31 -0.26
C VAL A 268 -12.85 -1.33 -1.73
N VAL A 269 -13.07 -2.52 -2.28
CA VAL A 269 -13.65 -2.74 -3.60
C VAL A 269 -14.97 -3.50 -3.43
N ALA A 270 -16.09 -2.81 -3.65
CA ALA A 270 -17.41 -3.39 -3.53
C ALA A 270 -17.84 -4.14 -4.79
N GLY A 271 -18.48 -5.29 -4.59
CA GLY A 271 -19.20 -6.01 -5.62
C GLY A 271 -20.60 -5.45 -5.90
N PRO A 272 -21.37 -6.14 -6.74
CA PRO A 272 -22.76 -5.81 -7.02
C PRO A 272 -23.65 -5.87 -5.78
N ARG A 273 -24.80 -5.19 -5.84
CA ARG A 273 -25.82 -5.21 -4.78
C ARG A 273 -26.73 -6.43 -4.85
N ASP A 274 -26.89 -6.98 -6.05
CA ASP A 274 -27.73 -8.13 -6.33
C ASP A 274 -26.87 -9.37 -6.57
N ASP A 275 -27.35 -10.54 -6.15
CA ASP A 275 -26.75 -11.84 -6.50
C ASP A 275 -27.37 -12.43 -7.78
N TYR A 276 -28.33 -11.69 -8.38
CA TYR A 276 -29.06 -12.04 -9.59
C TYR A 276 -29.81 -13.38 -9.45
N GLY A 277 -30.27 -13.70 -8.24
CA GLY A 277 -30.91 -14.98 -7.96
C GLY A 277 -29.98 -16.18 -8.13
N GLY A 278 -28.66 -15.97 -8.05
CA GLY A 278 -27.66 -17.01 -8.25
C GLY A 278 -27.35 -17.32 -9.71
N GLU A 279 -27.69 -16.43 -10.64
CA GLU A 279 -27.34 -16.54 -12.07
C GLU A 279 -25.85 -16.88 -12.24
N GLU A 280 -25.55 -17.87 -13.08
CA GLU A 280 -24.18 -18.25 -13.43
C GLU A 280 -23.75 -17.57 -14.73
N ALA A 281 -22.56 -17.00 -14.72
CA ALA A 281 -21.96 -16.45 -15.94
C ALA A 281 -21.35 -17.56 -16.81
N PHE A 282 -20.64 -18.50 -16.19
CA PHE A 282 -20.07 -19.70 -16.83
C PHE A 282 -19.56 -20.68 -15.77
N ASP A 283 -19.57 -21.98 -16.08
CA ASP A 283 -18.92 -23.06 -15.32
C ASP A 283 -19.03 -22.92 -13.79
N GLY A 284 -20.22 -22.71 -13.23
CA GLY A 284 -20.41 -22.61 -11.78
C GLY A 284 -19.95 -21.30 -11.13
N VAL A 285 -19.44 -20.34 -11.91
CA VAL A 285 -19.11 -18.97 -11.46
C VAL A 285 -20.36 -18.11 -11.48
N ARG A 286 -20.79 -17.62 -10.32
CA ARG A 286 -21.94 -16.71 -10.22
C ARG A 286 -21.61 -15.36 -10.84
N ARG A 287 -22.59 -14.77 -11.51
CA ARG A 287 -22.47 -13.51 -12.24
C ARG A 287 -21.93 -12.38 -11.36
N PHE A 288 -22.45 -12.22 -10.15
CA PHE A 288 -22.00 -11.15 -9.26
C PHE A 288 -20.53 -11.31 -8.82
N VAL A 289 -20.04 -12.55 -8.73
CA VAL A 289 -18.62 -12.84 -8.40
C VAL A 289 -17.72 -12.51 -9.58
N LEU A 290 -18.14 -12.83 -10.80
CA LEU A 290 -17.42 -12.41 -12.00
C LEU A 290 -17.36 -10.88 -12.10
N GLU A 291 -18.48 -10.18 -11.96
CA GLU A 291 -18.53 -8.71 -12.00
C GLU A 291 -17.61 -8.09 -10.94
N HIS A 292 -17.57 -8.65 -9.73
CA HIS A 292 -16.63 -8.22 -8.69
C HIS A 292 -15.18 -8.51 -9.04
N ALA A 293 -14.86 -9.67 -9.60
CA ALA A 293 -13.51 -10.00 -10.07
C ALA A 293 -13.03 -9.02 -11.16
N LEU A 294 -13.90 -8.65 -12.09
CA LEU A 294 -13.60 -7.65 -13.12
C LEU A 294 -13.40 -6.25 -12.52
N GLN A 295 -14.12 -5.90 -11.46
CA GLN A 295 -13.91 -4.64 -10.75
C GLN A 295 -12.56 -4.64 -10.01
N MET A 296 -12.24 -5.70 -9.27
CA MET A 296 -10.93 -5.88 -8.63
C MET A 296 -9.79 -5.77 -9.65
N ASP A 297 -9.97 -6.36 -10.84
CA ASP A 297 -8.99 -6.30 -11.93
C ASP A 297 -8.69 -4.88 -12.39
N LYS A 298 -9.74 -4.06 -12.62
CA LYS A 298 -9.60 -2.65 -12.98
C LYS A 298 -8.86 -1.86 -11.91
N VAL A 299 -9.21 -2.05 -10.64
CA VAL A 299 -8.57 -1.38 -9.50
C VAL A 299 -7.09 -1.75 -9.41
N LEU A 300 -6.77 -3.04 -9.42
CA LEU A 300 -5.39 -3.53 -9.32
C LEU A 300 -4.54 -3.11 -10.53
N THR A 301 -5.15 -3.01 -11.72
CA THR A 301 -4.46 -2.50 -12.92
C THR A 301 -3.99 -1.06 -12.71
N ASP A 302 -4.84 -0.19 -12.13
CA ASP A 302 -4.46 1.20 -11.88
C ASP A 302 -3.48 1.35 -10.71
N ILE A 303 -3.59 0.50 -9.70
CA ILE A 303 -2.57 0.38 -8.64
C ILE A 303 -1.21 0.01 -9.24
N ALA A 304 -1.15 -1.00 -10.13
CA ALA A 304 0.08 -1.38 -10.82
C ALA A 304 0.62 -0.26 -11.73
N ARG A 305 -0.25 0.47 -12.44
CA ARG A 305 0.12 1.64 -13.26
C ARG A 305 0.75 2.76 -12.46
N ALA A 306 0.26 2.97 -11.24
CA ALA A 306 0.81 3.91 -10.29
C ALA A 306 2.12 3.42 -9.66
N GLU A 307 2.55 2.19 -9.96
CA GLU A 307 3.68 1.50 -9.32
C GLU A 307 3.48 1.31 -7.81
N ALA A 308 2.22 1.33 -7.37
CA ALA A 308 1.81 1.01 -6.02
C ALA A 308 1.65 -0.51 -5.84
N THR A 309 1.70 -0.98 -4.60
CA THR A 309 1.52 -2.40 -4.29
C THR A 309 0.62 -2.63 -3.09
N VAL A 310 -0.21 -3.67 -3.17
CA VAL A 310 -1.05 -4.16 -2.08
C VAL A 310 -0.47 -5.45 -1.51
N SER A 311 -0.69 -5.67 -0.22
CA SER A 311 -0.19 -6.82 0.51
C SER A 311 -0.98 -8.07 0.14
N GLY A 312 -0.33 -9.02 -0.55
CA GLY A 312 -0.96 -10.29 -0.90
C GLY A 312 -1.39 -11.11 0.33
N LYS A 313 -0.68 -10.96 1.46
CA LYS A 313 -0.96 -11.69 2.71
C LYS A 313 -2.10 -11.07 3.53
N LYS A 314 -2.23 -9.74 3.53
CA LYS A 314 -3.20 -9.04 4.39
C LYS A 314 -4.48 -8.66 3.67
N SER A 315 -4.46 -8.68 2.33
CA SER A 315 -5.65 -8.40 1.54
C SER A 315 -6.67 -9.53 1.64
N TRP A 316 -7.94 -9.17 1.56
CA TRP A 316 -9.11 -10.06 1.57
C TRP A 316 -9.82 -10.01 0.22
N TRP A 317 -10.27 -11.17 -0.25
CA TRP A 317 -10.73 -11.35 -1.63
C TRP A 317 -12.07 -12.06 -1.67
N GLY A 318 -13.10 -11.37 -2.19
CA GLY A 318 -14.43 -11.94 -2.38
C GLY A 318 -15.12 -12.35 -1.07
N VAL A 319 -15.00 -11.52 -0.03
CA VAL A 319 -15.57 -11.78 1.30
C VAL A 319 -17.03 -11.30 1.40
N PRO A 320 -17.87 -11.93 2.25
CA PRO A 320 -19.23 -11.48 2.54
C PRO A 320 -19.28 -10.19 3.37
N GLU A 321 -20.47 -9.59 3.46
CA GLU A 321 -20.74 -8.28 4.07
C GLU A 321 -20.37 -8.15 5.56
N TRP A 322 -20.48 -9.21 6.36
CA TRP A 322 -20.26 -9.14 7.81
C TRP A 322 -18.79 -9.04 8.22
N LEU A 323 -17.86 -9.04 7.27
CA LEU A 323 -16.41 -8.88 7.49
C LEU A 323 -15.92 -7.43 7.33
N LEU A 324 -16.81 -6.48 7.02
CA LEU A 324 -16.56 -5.03 6.99
C LEU A 324 -16.90 -4.36 8.32
#